data_AF-A0A951GJM6-F1
#
_entry.id   AF-A0A951GJM6-F1
#
_cell.length_a   1.000
_cell.length_b   1.000
_cell.length_c   1.000
_cell.angle_alpha   90.00
_cell.angle_beta   90.00
_cell.angle_gamma   90.00
#
_symmetry.space_group_name_H-M   'P 1'
#
loop_
_entity.id
_entity.type
_entity.pdbx_description
1 polymer ?
#
loop_
_entity_poly.entity_id
_entity_poly.type
_entity_poly.pdbx_seq_one_letter_code
_entity_poly.pdbx_strand_id
1 'polypeptide(L)'
;MFGLVAEQPLPCCAAVIIMEKSERSALVVNAATVMLECYGVGAIWELNIAASLLGYRGHNAAAEVTLAIADEAEREWLRRQTRGLASPDGSLTSIANS
;
A
#
# COMPACT_ATOMS: atom_id res chain seq x y z
N MET A 1 5.98 13.70 -39.87
CA MET A 1 6.46 14.77 -38.97
C MET A 1 5.40 14.99 -37.90
N PHE A 2 5.48 14.22 -36.81
CA PHE A 2 4.76 14.38 -35.54
C PHE A 2 5.78 13.86 -34.51
N GLY A 3 6.40 14.65 -33.64
CA GLY A 3 5.82 15.69 -32.80
C GLY A 3 5.90 15.14 -31.37
N LEU A 4 7.08 15.29 -30.75
CA LEU A 4 7.39 14.95 -29.35
C LEU A 4 6.29 15.47 -28.41
N VAL A 5 5.68 14.60 -27.61
CA VAL A 5 4.96 14.99 -26.40
C VAL A 5 5.25 13.98 -25.28
N ALA A 6 5.92 14.52 -24.26
CA ALA A 6 5.93 14.14 -22.85
C ALA A 6 6.58 12.79 -22.45
N GLU A 7 7.87 12.86 -22.10
CA GLU A 7 8.36 12.12 -20.94
C GLU A 7 7.54 12.57 -19.71
N GLN A 8 6.66 11.69 -19.25
CA GLN A 8 6.09 11.75 -17.91
C GLN A 8 6.89 10.75 -17.06
N PRO A 9 7.41 11.14 -15.88
CA PRO A 9 7.97 10.18 -14.96
C PRO A 9 6.83 9.28 -14.50
N LEU A 10 6.82 8.03 -14.95
CA LEU A 10 5.90 7.03 -14.43
C LEU A 10 6.04 7.02 -12.90
N PRO A 11 4.96 7.21 -12.12
CA PRO A 11 5.03 7.04 -10.68
C PRO A 11 5.48 5.61 -10.40
N CYS A 12 6.20 5.41 -9.30
CA CYS A 12 6.87 4.17 -8.88
C CYS A 12 5.96 2.91 -8.77
N CYS A 13 4.72 2.99 -9.23
CA CYS A 13 3.63 2.03 -9.06
C CYS A 13 3.40 1.13 -10.28
N ALA A 14 4.06 1.37 -11.43
CA ALA A 14 3.60 0.86 -12.73
C ALA A 14 4.31 -0.40 -13.28
N ALA A 15 4.93 -1.25 -12.46
CA ALA A 15 5.62 -2.45 -12.93
C ALA A 15 5.14 -3.74 -12.24
N VAL A 16 3.95 -4.25 -12.59
CA VAL A 16 3.55 -5.61 -12.20
C VAL A 16 2.64 -6.25 -13.25
N ILE A 17 3.21 -6.87 -14.30
CA ILE A 17 2.50 -7.89 -15.09
C ILE A 17 3.49 -9.03 -15.43
N ILE A 18 3.13 -10.26 -15.06
CA ILE A 18 3.83 -11.56 -15.21
C ILE A 18 4.95 -11.86 -14.19
N MET A 19 4.60 -12.30 -12.97
CA MET A 19 5.54 -12.92 -12.02
C MET A 19 4.90 -14.13 -11.31
N GLU A 20 5.74 -15.10 -10.94
CA GLU A 20 5.39 -16.35 -10.27
C GLU A 20 4.64 -16.06 -8.95
N LYS A 21 3.72 -16.94 -8.51
CA LYS A 21 2.85 -16.70 -7.34
C LYS A 21 3.66 -16.36 -6.07
N SER A 22 4.84 -16.94 -5.90
CA SER A 22 5.75 -16.67 -4.77
C SER A 22 6.32 -15.23 -4.81
N GLU A 23 6.80 -14.80 -5.97
CA GLU A 23 7.39 -13.48 -6.15
C GLU A 23 6.36 -12.36 -5.99
N ARG A 24 5.12 -12.60 -6.45
CA ARG A 24 4.00 -11.66 -6.25
C ARG A 24 3.73 -11.40 -4.77
N SER A 25 3.82 -12.44 -3.94
CA SER A 25 3.60 -12.30 -2.49
C SER A 25 4.69 -11.45 -1.83
N ALA A 26 5.95 -11.64 -2.21
CA ALA A 26 7.06 -10.84 -1.68
C ALA A 26 6.96 -9.36 -2.10
N LEU A 27 6.55 -9.10 -3.34
CA LEU A 27 6.31 -7.74 -3.83
C LEU A 27 5.20 -7.03 -3.09
N VAL A 28 4.08 -7.72 -2.81
CA VAL A 28 2.96 -7.16 -2.04
C VAL A 28 3.41 -6.75 -0.64
N VAL A 29 4.16 -7.62 0.05
CA VAL A 29 4.69 -7.35 1.40
C VAL A 29 5.66 -6.17 1.40
N ASN A 30 6.57 -6.12 0.42
CA ASN A 30 7.52 -5.01 0.32
C ASN A 30 6.81 -3.69 0.00
N ALA A 31 5.89 -3.69 -0.96
CA ALA A 31 5.11 -2.51 -1.31
C ALA A 31 4.28 -2.00 -0.12
N ALA A 32 3.61 -2.90 0.61
CA ALA A 32 2.85 -2.54 1.81
C ALA A 32 3.75 -1.90 2.88
N THR A 33 4.93 -2.46 3.10
CA THR A 33 5.91 -1.94 4.08
C THR A 33 6.38 -0.55 3.68
N VAL A 34 6.80 -0.36 2.43
CA VAL A 34 7.24 0.94 1.89
C VAL A 34 6.12 1.97 1.96
N MET A 35 4.89 1.61 1.60
CA MET A 35 3.74 2.51 1.63
C MET A 35 3.46 3.02 3.05
N LEU A 36 3.50 2.12 4.05
CA LEU A 36 3.36 2.52 5.45
C LEU A 36 4.51 3.38 5.96
N GLU A 37 5.74 3.13 5.54
CA GLU A 37 6.91 3.88 5.98
C GLU A 37 6.96 5.29 5.37
N CYS A 38 6.58 5.43 4.10
CA CYS A 38 6.60 6.72 3.42
C CYS A 38 5.35 7.57 3.70
N TYR A 39 4.17 6.94 3.77
CA TYR A 39 2.88 7.64 3.76
C TYR A 39 2.01 7.35 5.00
N GLY A 40 2.47 6.47 5.90
CA GLY A 40 1.76 6.14 7.14
C GLY A 40 0.42 5.43 6.90
N VAL A 41 -0.48 5.51 7.89
CA VAL A 41 -1.79 4.83 7.86
C VAL A 41 -2.71 5.36 6.75
N GLY A 42 -2.53 6.61 6.31
CA GLY A 42 -3.31 7.20 5.21
C GLY A 42 -3.16 6.46 3.90
N ALA A 43 -2.01 5.81 3.68
CA ALA A 43 -1.73 5.01 2.50
C ALA A 43 -2.74 3.86 2.30
N ILE A 44 -3.23 3.26 3.38
CA ILE A 44 -4.21 2.17 3.33
C ILE A 44 -5.52 2.67 2.70
N TRP A 45 -5.96 3.86 3.09
CA TRP A 45 -7.19 4.46 2.57
C TRP A 45 -7.03 4.85 1.10
N GLU A 46 -5.90 5.47 0.74
CA GLU A 46 -5.60 5.83 -0.65
C GLU A 46 -5.55 4.61 -1.57
N LEU A 47 -4.94 3.50 -1.11
CA LEU A 47 -4.90 2.23 -1.85
C LEU A 47 -6.31 1.64 -2.07
N ASN A 48 -7.18 1.69 -1.06
CA ASN A 48 -8.57 1.24 -1.19
C ASN A 48 -9.37 2.05 -2.23
N ILE A 49 -9.18 3.37 -2.25
CA ILE A 49 -9.79 4.24 -3.27
C ILE A 49 -9.22 3.94 -4.65
N ALA A 50 -7.90 3.80 -4.77
CA ALA A 50 -7.25 3.48 -6.02
C ALA A 50 -7.73 2.13 -6.59
N ALA A 51 -7.85 1.10 -5.75
CA ALA A 51 -8.38 -0.20 -6.13
C ALA A 51 -9.83 -0.10 -6.65
N SER A 52 -10.69 0.65 -5.93
CA SER A 52 -12.07 0.90 -6.33
C SER A 52 -12.17 1.62 -7.68
N LEU A 53 -11.33 2.64 -7.90
CA LEU A 53 -11.28 3.39 -9.15
C LEU A 53 -10.78 2.52 -10.32
N LEU A 54 -9.78 1.68 -10.08
CA LEU A 54 -9.27 0.73 -11.07
C LEU A 54 -10.34 -0.29 -11.48
N GLY A 55 -11.08 -0.84 -10.51
CA GLY A 55 -12.21 -1.74 -10.77
C GLY A 55 -13.32 -1.05 -11.58
N TYR A 56 -13.68 0.18 -11.22
CA TYR A 56 -14.65 0.97 -11.97
C TYR A 56 -14.22 1.24 -13.42
N ARG A 57 -12.92 1.44 -13.66
CA ARG A 57 -12.33 1.63 -14.99
C ARG A 57 -12.12 0.32 -15.77
N GLY A 58 -12.47 -0.83 -15.20
CA GLY A 58 -12.32 -2.14 -15.84
C GLY A 58 -10.92 -2.75 -15.75
N HIS A 59 -10.02 -2.18 -14.94
CA HIS A 59 -8.67 -2.69 -14.72
C HIS A 59 -8.62 -3.69 -13.56
N ASN A 60 -9.35 -4.80 -13.67
CA ASN A 60 -9.58 -5.75 -12.58
C ASN A 60 -8.28 -6.33 -12.00
N ALA A 61 -7.32 -6.73 -12.84
CA ALA A 61 -6.04 -7.28 -12.35
C ALA A 61 -5.23 -6.25 -11.54
N ALA A 62 -5.24 -4.98 -11.94
CA ALA A 62 -4.58 -3.90 -11.20
C ALA A 62 -5.33 -3.58 -9.90
N ALA A 63 -6.67 -3.63 -9.92
CA ALA A 63 -7.50 -3.46 -8.74
C ALA A 63 -7.21 -4.55 -7.70
N GLU A 64 -7.13 -5.82 -8.11
CA GLU A 64 -6.79 -6.96 -7.25
C GLU A 64 -5.42 -6.81 -6.61
N VAL A 65 -4.39 -6.44 -7.38
CA VAL A 65 -3.03 -6.23 -6.85
C VAL A 65 -3.02 -5.06 -5.87
N THR A 66 -3.70 -3.95 -6.19
CA THR A 66 -3.76 -2.77 -5.31
C THR A 66 -4.46 -3.10 -4.00
N LEU A 67 -5.55 -3.87 -4.05
CA LEU A 67 -6.26 -4.33 -2.86
C LEU A 67 -5.38 -5.26 -2.02
N ALA A 68 -4.63 -6.17 -2.63
CA ALA A 68 -3.71 -7.06 -1.91
C ALA A 68 -2.62 -6.27 -1.16
N ILE A 69 -2.14 -5.17 -1.73
CA ILE A 69 -1.19 -4.27 -1.05
C ILE A 69 -1.87 -3.55 0.13
N ALA A 70 -3.11 -3.08 -0.03
CA ALA A 70 -3.87 -2.46 1.04
C ALA A 70 -4.08 -3.41 2.23
N ASP A 71 -4.50 -4.65 1.97
CA ASP A 71 -4.73 -5.67 2.99
C ASP A 71 -3.45 -6.02 3.74
N GLU A 72 -2.31 -6.14 3.05
CA GLU A 72 -1.03 -6.42 3.71
C GLU A 72 -0.53 -5.20 4.49
N ALA A 73 -0.77 -3.98 4.01
CA ALA A 73 -0.45 -2.76 4.75
C ALA A 73 -1.30 -2.65 6.03
N GLU A 74 -2.59 -2.94 5.98
CA GLU A 74 -3.43 -2.99 7.17
C GLU A 74 -2.93 -4.06 8.17
N ARG A 75 -2.59 -5.25 7.66
CA ARG A 75 -2.04 -6.34 8.48
C ARG A 75 -0.72 -5.95 9.14
N GLU A 76 0.22 -5.35 8.41
CA GLU A 76 1.48 -4.86 8.94
C GLU A 76 1.26 -3.77 9.98
N TRP A 77 0.38 -2.81 9.71
CA TRP A 77 0.06 -1.74 10.65
C TRP A 77 -0.52 -2.28 11.97
N LEU A 78 -1.45 -3.24 11.90
CA LEU A 78 -1.97 -3.93 13.09
C LEU A 78 -0.87 -4.72 13.82
N ARG A 79 0.02 -5.41 13.09
CA ARG A 79 1.17 -6.11 13.70
C ARG A 79 2.11 -5.15 14.42
N ARG A 80 2.36 -3.96 13.88
CA ARG A 80 3.17 -2.90 14.51
C ARG A 80 2.50 -2.35 15.77
N GLN A 81 1.18 -2.11 15.74
CA GLN A 81 0.44 -1.67 16.92
C GLN A 81 0.46 -2.71 18.04
N THR A 82 0.20 -3.99 17.73
CA THR A 82 0.26 -5.06 18.72
C THR A 82 1.65 -5.21 19.31
N ARG A 83 2.72 -5.02 18.51
CA ARG A 83 4.11 -5.00 19.02
C ARG A 83 4.37 -3.80 19.93
N GLY A 84 3.83 -2.63 19.61
CA GLY A 84 3.90 -1.44 20.47
C GLY A 84 3.15 -1.61 21.80
N LEU A 85 2.01 -2.30 21.77
CA LEU A 85 1.19 -2.63 22.95
C LEU A 85 1.81 -3.75 23.81
N ALA A 86 2.59 -4.65 23.22
CA ALA A 86 3.31 -5.72 23.92
C ALA A 86 4.63 -5.28 24.58
N SER A 87 4.96 -3.98 24.53
CA SER A 87 6.08 -3.43 25.29
C SER A 87 5.77 -3.52 26.80
N PRO A 88 6.66 -4.11 27.63
CA PRO A 88 6.36 -4.48 29.02
C PRO A 88 6.19 -3.29 29.99
N ASP A 89 6.30 -2.04 29.51
CA ASP A 89 6.26 -0.86 30.37
C ASP A 89 4.86 -0.24 30.50
N GLY A 90 3.84 -0.75 29.79
CA GLY A 90 2.42 -0.41 30.03
C GLY A 90 2.07 1.09 30.08
N SER A 91 2.96 1.96 29.57
CA SER A 91 2.77 3.40 29.67
C SER A 91 1.84 3.83 28.54
N LEU A 92 0.55 3.86 28.85
CA LEU A 92 -0.44 4.64 28.11
C LEU A 92 0.02 6.10 28.19
N THR A 93 0.83 6.55 27.25
CA THR A 93 0.98 7.99 27.02
C THR A 93 -0.35 8.48 26.46
N SER A 94 -1.25 8.78 27.39
CA SER A 94 -2.18 9.88 27.40
C SER A 94 -2.59 10.34 26.00
N ILE A 95 -3.72 9.82 25.53
CA ILE A 95 -4.57 10.57 24.59
C ILE A 95 -5.16 11.73 25.40
N ALA A 96 -4.34 12.72 25.68
CA ALA A 96 -4.76 14.04 26.11
C ALA A 96 -4.59 14.98 24.91
N ASN A 97 -5.63 15.79 24.71
CA ASN A 97 -5.83 16.87 23.73
C ASN A 97 -6.57 16.39 22.46
N SER A 98 -7.77 16.90 22.15
CA SER A 98 -8.38 18.20 22.47
C SER A 98 -9.90 18.11 22.64
#